data_AF-A0A7C4FAJ0-F1
#
_entry.id   AF-A0A7C4FAJ0-F1
#
_cell.length_a   1.000
_cell.length_b   1.000
_cell.length_c   1.000
_cell.angle_alpha   90.00
_cell.angle_beta   90.00
_cell.angle_gamma   90.00
#
_symmetry.space_group_name_H-M   'P 1'
#
loop_
_entity.id
_entity.type
_entity.pdbx_description
1 polymer ?
#
loop_
_entity_poly.entity_id
_entity_poly.type
_entity_poly.pdbx_seq_one_letter_code
_entity_poly.pdbx_strand_id
1 'polypeptide(L)'
;MSELDGKIVEVFGDAAVEKSLARLEVVSRLPRFIAEYLVSRYYRKGGDWVSLVTQVVQEYYPDPKDKELVLDKLLREGRVKLIDEYRVSVDLKRGVYVLHIPNLQVYNALADPSIVEKYERILSGLWGVGVLEHASWITSQPNFATFQPIMLVDFEPFQVYNLDLKAFIEARNYFTKDEWVDLLIRSVGLNPAAYSWRQ
;
A
#
# COMPACT_ATOMS: atom_id res chain seq x y z
N MET A 1 0.24 -25.11 12.24
CA MET A 1 1.40 -24.22 12.47
C MET A 1 2.55 -25.10 12.90
N SER A 2 3.68 -25.02 12.19
CA SER A 2 4.94 -25.63 12.62
C SER A 2 5.49 -24.89 13.85
N GLU A 3 6.43 -25.51 14.56
CA GLU A 3 7.14 -24.89 15.69
C GLU A 3 7.84 -23.58 15.27
N LEU A 4 8.40 -23.57 14.05
CA LEU A 4 9.01 -22.39 13.44
C LEU A 4 7.97 -21.27 13.19
N ASP A 5 6.74 -21.60 12.79
CA ASP A 5 5.70 -20.59 12.57
C ASP A 5 5.32 -19.86 13.86
N GLY A 6 5.15 -20.61 14.96
CA GLY A 6 4.87 -20.03 16.28
C GLY A 6 5.98 -19.08 16.73
N LYS A 7 7.24 -19.52 16.57
CA LYS A 7 8.43 -18.75 16.91
C LYS A 7 8.57 -17.46 16.08
N ILE A 8 8.28 -17.53 14.78
CA ILE A 8 8.28 -16.34 13.91
C ILE A 8 7.26 -15.32 14.39
N VAL A 9 6.04 -15.76 14.70
CA VAL A 9 4.98 -14.86 15.21
C VAL A 9 5.36 -14.26 16.55
N GLU A 10 5.96 -15.03 17.46
CA GLU A 10 6.41 -14.56 18.77
C GLU A 10 7.51 -13.49 18.66
N VAL A 11 8.52 -13.72 17.81
CA VAL A 11 9.68 -12.82 17.69
C VAL A 11 9.37 -11.58 16.85
N PHE A 12 8.64 -11.74 15.75
CA PHE A 12 8.44 -10.66 14.77
C PHE A 12 7.06 -9.99 14.84
N GLY A 13 6.11 -10.57 15.57
CA GLY A 13 4.78 -9.99 15.80
C GLY A 13 4.13 -9.48 14.52
N ASP A 14 4.03 -8.16 14.40
CA ASP A 14 3.36 -7.51 13.27
C ASP A 14 4.04 -7.68 11.91
N ALA A 15 5.34 -7.99 11.89
CA ALA A 15 6.07 -8.28 10.65
C ALA A 15 5.85 -9.73 10.16
N ALA A 16 5.30 -10.63 10.99
CA ALA A 16 5.00 -12.00 10.60
C ALA A 16 3.65 -12.09 9.88
N VAL A 17 3.67 -12.46 8.59
CA VAL A 17 2.46 -12.57 7.76
C VAL A 17 2.19 -14.01 7.36
N GLU A 18 0.95 -14.46 7.53
CA GLU A 18 0.47 -15.73 7.02
C GLU A 18 0.18 -15.63 5.51
N LYS A 19 1.18 -15.96 4.70
CA LYS A 19 1.16 -15.77 3.24
C LYS A 19 0.10 -16.60 2.52
N SER A 20 -0.36 -17.71 3.11
CA SER A 20 -1.43 -18.52 2.49
C SER A 20 -2.74 -17.74 2.37
N LEU A 21 -3.03 -16.85 3.33
CA LEU A 21 -4.24 -16.03 3.35
C LEU A 21 -4.23 -14.92 2.29
N ALA A 22 -3.05 -14.52 1.80
CA ALA A 22 -2.93 -13.55 0.71
C ALA A 22 -3.31 -14.15 -0.67
N ARG A 23 -3.68 -15.44 -0.73
CA ARG A 23 -4.18 -16.11 -1.94
C ARG A 23 -5.70 -16.15 -2.03
N LEU A 24 -6.40 -15.55 -1.07
CA LEU A 24 -7.86 -15.46 -1.11
C LEU A 24 -8.31 -14.68 -2.35
N GLU A 25 -9.37 -15.17 -2.98
CA GLU A 25 -9.91 -14.59 -4.23
C GLU A 25 -10.19 -13.10 -4.10
N VAL A 26 -10.67 -12.66 -2.93
CA VAL A 26 -11.03 -11.27 -2.67
C VAL A 26 -9.87 -10.27 -2.78
N VAL A 27 -8.65 -10.70 -2.44
CA VAL A 27 -7.43 -9.88 -2.55
C VAL A 27 -6.60 -10.23 -3.77
N SER A 28 -7.02 -11.21 -4.58
CA SER A 28 -6.24 -11.71 -5.73
C SER A 28 -6.00 -10.65 -6.82
N ARG A 29 -6.85 -9.60 -6.86
CA ARG A 29 -6.74 -8.45 -7.78
C ARG A 29 -5.59 -7.51 -7.43
N LEU A 30 -5.12 -7.56 -6.19
CA LEU A 30 -4.09 -6.67 -5.68
C LEU A 30 -2.70 -7.25 -5.93
N PRO A 31 -1.68 -6.40 -6.08
CA PRO A 31 -0.29 -6.81 -5.92
C PRO A 31 -0.09 -7.61 -4.62
N ARG A 32 0.70 -8.69 -4.69
CA ARG A 32 0.82 -9.66 -3.60
C ARG A 32 1.17 -9.04 -2.25
N PHE A 33 2.11 -8.08 -2.21
CA PHE A 33 2.53 -7.45 -0.96
C PHE A 33 1.41 -6.61 -0.32
N ILE A 34 0.47 -6.07 -1.10
CA ILE A 34 -0.68 -5.31 -0.61
C ILE A 34 -1.74 -6.26 -0.05
N ALA A 35 -1.99 -7.37 -0.76
CA ALA A 35 -2.83 -8.44 -0.25
C ALA A 35 -2.31 -8.96 1.10
N GLU A 36 -1.01 -9.23 1.20
CA GLU A 36 -0.34 -9.61 2.44
C GLU A 36 -0.51 -8.56 3.55
N TYR A 37 -0.30 -7.27 3.25
CA TYR A 37 -0.48 -6.18 4.21
C TYR A 37 -1.92 -6.10 4.75
N LEU A 38 -2.91 -6.06 3.85
CA LEU A 38 -4.32 -5.94 4.23
C LEU A 38 -4.76 -7.14 5.06
N VAL A 39 -4.47 -8.35 4.57
CA VAL A 39 -4.83 -9.58 5.30
C VAL A 39 -4.18 -9.60 6.68
N SER A 40 -2.89 -9.29 6.79
CA SER A 40 -2.18 -9.23 8.07
C SER A 40 -2.84 -8.24 9.04
N ARG A 41 -3.18 -7.03 8.58
CA ARG A 41 -3.80 -5.96 9.38
C ARG A 41 -5.17 -6.34 9.95
N TYR A 42 -5.99 -7.06 9.18
CA TYR A 42 -7.35 -7.41 9.61
C TYR A 42 -7.43 -8.77 10.30
N TYR A 43 -6.62 -9.75 9.90
CA TYR A 43 -6.58 -11.08 10.51
C TYR A 43 -6.30 -11.00 12.01
N ARG A 44 -5.35 -10.14 12.43
CA ARG A 44 -5.02 -9.94 13.85
C ARG A 44 -6.13 -9.31 14.68
N LYS A 45 -7.10 -8.61 14.06
CA LYS A 45 -8.25 -8.05 14.77
C LYS A 45 -9.27 -9.12 15.18
N GLY A 46 -9.19 -10.32 14.61
CA GLY A 46 -10.15 -11.39 14.84
C GLY A 46 -11.52 -11.11 14.23
N GLY A 47 -12.50 -11.96 14.54
CA GLY A 47 -13.86 -11.87 14.01
C GLY A 47 -13.96 -12.21 12.51
N ASP A 48 -14.97 -11.67 11.84
CA ASP A 48 -15.17 -11.84 10.39
C ASP A 48 -14.27 -10.89 9.59
N TRP A 49 -12.95 -11.09 9.74
CA TRP A 49 -11.92 -10.29 9.09
C TRP A 49 -11.97 -10.43 7.55
N VAL A 50 -12.45 -11.55 7.02
CA VAL A 50 -12.58 -11.77 5.57
C VAL A 50 -13.59 -10.79 4.99
N SER A 51 -14.77 -10.65 5.59
CA SER A 51 -15.77 -9.67 5.17
C SER A 51 -15.26 -8.23 5.29
N LEU A 52 -14.51 -7.92 6.36
CA LEU A 52 -13.91 -6.58 6.52
C LEU A 52 -12.90 -6.25 5.41
N VAL A 53 -11.99 -7.19 5.09
CA VAL A 53 -11.05 -7.03 3.98
C VAL A 53 -11.79 -6.92 2.66
N THR A 54 -12.84 -7.72 2.46
CA THR A 54 -13.69 -7.67 1.26
C THR A 54 -14.28 -6.28 1.05
N GLN A 55 -14.88 -5.71 2.10
CA GLN A 55 -15.45 -4.37 2.07
C GLN A 55 -14.39 -3.31 1.74
N VAL A 56 -13.24 -3.36 2.41
CA VAL A 56 -12.14 -2.42 2.19
C VAL A 56 -11.63 -2.47 0.74
N VAL A 57 -11.46 -3.67 0.19
CA VAL A 57 -10.99 -3.84 -1.19
C VAL A 57 -12.04 -3.39 -2.20
N GLN A 58 -13.32 -3.66 -1.96
CA GLN A 58 -14.41 -3.19 -2.83
C GLN A 58 -14.57 -1.68 -2.78
N GLU A 59 -14.47 -1.08 -1.59
CA GLU A 59 -14.69 0.35 -1.39
C GLU A 59 -13.51 1.19 -1.87
N TYR A 60 -12.27 0.76 -1.60
CA TYR A 60 -11.08 1.57 -1.85
C TYR A 60 -10.26 1.13 -3.06
N TYR A 61 -10.47 -0.06 -3.64
CA TYR A 61 -9.76 -0.48 -4.86
C TYR A 61 -10.74 -0.74 -6.02
N PRO A 62 -11.43 0.28 -6.54
CA PRO A 62 -12.37 0.13 -7.64
C PRO A 62 -11.66 -0.39 -8.89
N ASP A 63 -12.39 -1.05 -9.79
CA ASP A 63 -11.83 -1.41 -11.08
C ASP A 63 -11.66 -0.14 -11.96
N PRO A 64 -10.66 -0.05 -12.84
CA PRO A 64 -10.45 1.12 -13.71
C PRO A 64 -11.66 1.49 -14.58
N LYS A 65 -12.53 0.52 -14.89
CA LYS A 65 -13.79 0.74 -15.64
C LYS A 65 -14.81 1.58 -14.86
N ASP A 66 -14.73 1.56 -13.53
CA ASP A 66 -15.67 2.21 -12.62
C ASP A 66 -15.19 3.62 -12.22
N LYS A 67 -14.19 4.17 -12.93
CA LYS A 67 -13.60 5.49 -12.63
C LYS A 67 -14.63 6.61 -12.53
N GLU A 68 -15.66 6.61 -13.38
CA GLU A 68 -16.70 7.66 -13.38
C GLU A 68 -17.54 7.62 -12.10
N LEU A 69 -17.76 6.44 -11.52
CA LEU A 69 -18.46 6.30 -10.24
C LEU A 69 -17.63 6.89 -9.09
N VAL A 70 -16.31 6.70 -9.13
CA VAL A 70 -15.38 7.27 -8.14
C VAL A 70 -15.33 8.79 -8.27
N LEU A 71 -15.26 9.32 -9.48
CA LEU A 71 -15.26 10.76 -9.75
C LEU A 71 -16.60 11.40 -9.38
N ASP A 72 -17.72 10.76 -9.66
CA ASP A 72 -19.05 11.19 -9.20
C ASP A 72 -19.13 11.22 -7.67
N LYS A 73 -18.63 10.18 -6.99
CA LYS A 73 -18.53 10.15 -5.52
C LYS A 73 -17.68 11.30 -5.01
N LEU A 74 -16.50 11.52 -5.59
CA LEU A 74 -15.60 12.62 -5.22
C LEU A 74 -16.26 13.99 -5.43
N LEU A 75 -17.01 14.18 -6.51
CA LEU A 75 -17.73 15.41 -6.80
C LEU A 75 -18.87 15.66 -5.79
N ARG A 76 -19.66 14.64 -5.47
CA ARG A 76 -20.83 14.74 -4.58
C ARG A 76 -20.45 14.84 -3.10
N GLU A 77 -19.50 14.02 -2.67
CA GLU A 77 -19.10 13.90 -1.26
C GLU A 77 -17.90 14.78 -0.91
N GLY A 78 -17.22 15.34 -1.91
CA GLY A 78 -16.05 16.21 -1.77
C GLY A 78 -14.75 15.46 -1.44
N ARG A 79 -14.84 14.18 -1.06
CA ARG A 79 -13.68 13.39 -0.62
C ARG A 79 -13.85 11.91 -0.90
N VAL A 80 -12.77 11.22 -1.27
CA VAL A 80 -12.74 9.76 -1.43
C VAL A 80 -11.42 9.17 -0.98
N LYS A 81 -11.45 7.93 -0.48
CA LYS A 81 -10.26 7.12 -0.21
C LYS A 81 -10.07 6.12 -1.34
N LEU A 82 -8.84 5.99 -1.82
CA LEU A 82 -8.51 5.13 -2.94
C LEU A 82 -7.15 4.45 -2.71
N ILE A 83 -7.10 3.16 -2.99
CA ILE A 83 -5.88 2.38 -3.10
C ILE A 83 -5.36 2.53 -4.51
N ASP A 84 -4.13 3.00 -4.65
CA ASP A 84 -3.47 3.14 -5.96
C ASP A 84 -1.94 3.15 -5.80
N GLU A 85 -1.25 3.06 -6.92
CA GLU A 85 0.17 3.37 -7.05
C GLU A 85 0.34 4.86 -7.38
N TYR A 86 0.28 5.69 -6.35
CA TYR A 86 0.42 7.13 -6.53
C TYR A 86 1.84 7.50 -6.92
N ARG A 87 1.96 8.34 -7.94
CA ARG A 87 3.22 8.95 -8.32
C ARG A 87 3.09 10.46 -8.35
N VAL A 88 4.10 11.14 -7.87
CA VAL A 88 4.17 12.60 -7.92
C VAL A 88 5.31 13.04 -8.82
N SER A 89 5.11 14.09 -9.61
CA SER A 89 6.16 14.77 -10.37
C SER A 89 6.19 16.26 -10.02
N VAL A 90 7.29 16.94 -10.32
CA VAL A 90 7.48 18.36 -9.97
C VAL A 90 7.29 19.20 -11.23
N ASP A 91 6.36 20.15 -11.19
CA ASP A 91 6.24 21.21 -12.20
C ASP A 91 6.86 22.49 -11.64
N LEU A 92 8.13 22.73 -11.95
CA LEU A 92 8.87 23.92 -11.51
C LEU A 92 8.33 25.21 -12.11
N LYS A 93 7.72 25.17 -13.30
CA LYS A 93 7.18 26.37 -13.95
C LYS A 93 6.00 26.92 -13.15
N ARG A 94 5.21 26.01 -12.58
CA ARG A 94 4.02 26.35 -11.81
C ARG A 94 4.23 26.26 -10.29
N GLY A 95 5.35 25.70 -9.84
CA GLY A 95 5.70 25.55 -8.43
C GLY A 95 4.80 24.55 -7.70
N VAL A 96 4.37 23.48 -8.39
CA VAL A 96 3.41 22.50 -7.83
C VAL A 96 3.90 21.07 -7.99
N TYR A 97 3.35 20.20 -7.13
CA TYR A 97 3.49 18.75 -7.23
C TYR A 97 2.32 18.18 -8.00
N VAL A 98 2.60 17.56 -9.16
CA VAL A 98 1.62 16.96 -10.05
C VAL A 98 1.42 15.51 -9.67
N LEU A 99 0.19 15.16 -9.35
CA LEU A 99 -0.21 13.83 -8.93
C LEU A 99 -0.70 12.99 -10.12
N HIS A 100 -0.29 11.73 -10.11
CA HIS A 100 -0.71 10.69 -11.02
C HIS A 100 -1.49 9.63 -10.22
N ILE A 101 -2.69 9.33 -10.69
CA ILE A 101 -3.65 8.36 -10.13
C ILE A 101 -3.96 7.35 -11.24
N PRO A 102 -3.13 6.30 -11.41
CA PRO A 102 -3.27 5.34 -12.51
C PRO A 102 -4.66 4.69 -12.60
N ASN A 103 -5.27 4.33 -11.48
CA ASN A 103 -6.56 3.63 -11.46
C ASN A 103 -7.69 4.52 -12.00
N LEU A 104 -7.61 5.83 -11.79
CA LEU A 104 -8.55 6.82 -12.35
C LEU A 104 -8.11 7.37 -13.72
N GLN A 105 -6.93 6.99 -14.21
CA GLN A 105 -6.31 7.53 -15.42
C GLN A 105 -6.15 9.06 -15.38
N VAL A 106 -5.92 9.62 -14.20
CA VAL A 106 -5.69 11.06 -13.99
C VAL A 106 -4.20 11.31 -13.80
N TYR A 107 -3.62 12.16 -14.64
CA TYR A 107 -2.17 12.44 -14.65
C TYR A 107 -1.85 13.94 -14.48
N ASN A 108 -2.86 14.71 -14.13
CA ASN A 108 -2.82 16.16 -13.99
C ASN A 108 -3.66 16.59 -12.77
N ALA A 109 -3.56 15.86 -11.66
CA ALA A 109 -4.06 16.29 -10.36
C ALA A 109 -2.94 16.97 -9.56
N LEU A 110 -3.23 17.51 -8.38
CA LEU A 110 -2.23 18.09 -7.48
C LEU A 110 -2.02 17.22 -6.24
N ALA A 111 -0.85 17.32 -5.63
CA ALA A 111 -0.56 16.73 -4.33
C ALA A 111 -0.17 17.82 -3.32
N ASP A 112 -0.56 17.63 -2.06
CA ASP A 112 -0.07 18.45 -0.96
C ASP A 112 1.46 18.29 -0.80
N PRO A 113 2.23 19.39 -0.76
CA PRO A 113 3.69 19.34 -0.56
C PRO A 113 4.14 18.50 0.64
N SER A 114 3.38 18.53 1.74
CA SER A 114 3.72 17.79 2.97
C SER A 114 3.77 16.27 2.76
N ILE A 115 3.04 15.75 1.77
CA ILE A 115 3.06 14.32 1.42
C ILE A 115 4.42 13.94 0.82
N VAL A 116 4.97 14.80 -0.03
CA VAL A 116 6.29 14.57 -0.65
C VAL A 116 7.40 14.73 0.38
N GLU A 117 7.29 15.71 1.28
CA GLU A 117 8.23 15.89 2.40
C GLU A 117 8.26 14.67 3.32
N LYS A 118 7.08 14.09 3.60
CA LYS A 118 6.97 12.91 4.47
C LYS A 118 7.35 11.60 3.78
N TYR A 119 7.08 11.48 2.47
CA TYR A 119 7.25 10.25 1.70
C TYR A 119 7.95 10.51 0.37
N GLU A 120 9.22 10.90 0.40
CA GLU A 120 10.01 11.26 -0.79
C GLU A 120 9.93 10.24 -1.94
N ARG A 121 9.84 8.94 -1.61
CA ARG A 121 9.73 7.86 -2.59
C ARG A 121 8.47 7.94 -3.47
N ILE A 122 7.46 8.74 -3.12
CA ILE A 122 6.26 8.97 -3.94
C ILE A 122 6.61 9.57 -5.30
N LEU A 123 7.76 10.24 -5.41
CA LEU A 123 8.31 10.74 -6.68
C LEU A 123 8.61 9.61 -7.69
N SER A 124 8.86 8.40 -7.19
CA SER A 124 9.12 7.19 -7.98
C SER A 124 7.92 6.26 -8.11
N GLY A 125 6.80 6.57 -7.45
CA GLY A 125 5.62 5.69 -7.35
C GLY A 125 5.59 4.91 -6.05
N LEU A 126 4.48 5.02 -5.30
CA LEU A 126 4.25 4.29 -4.06
C LEU A 126 2.82 3.79 -3.97
N TRP A 127 2.67 2.53 -3.58
CA TRP A 127 1.37 1.95 -3.26
C TRP A 127 0.92 2.36 -1.87
N GLY A 128 -0.34 2.78 -1.77
CA GLY A 128 -0.96 3.15 -0.50
C GLY A 128 -2.42 3.52 -0.64
N VAL A 129 -2.99 3.93 0.49
CA VAL A 129 -4.31 4.56 0.54
C VAL A 129 -4.12 6.07 0.46
N GLY A 130 -4.56 6.66 -0.65
CA GLY A 130 -4.62 8.10 -0.83
C GLY A 130 -6.00 8.64 -0.46
N VAL A 131 -6.01 9.83 0.13
CA VAL A 131 -7.24 10.59 0.37
C VAL A 131 -7.27 11.74 -0.63
N LEU A 132 -8.25 11.67 -1.54
CA LEU A 132 -8.45 12.64 -2.60
C LEU A 132 -9.58 13.59 -2.22
N GLU A 133 -9.39 14.88 -2.45
CA GLU A 133 -10.41 15.91 -2.26
C GLU A 133 -10.73 16.63 -3.56
N HIS A 134 -12.00 17.01 -3.73
CA HIS A 134 -12.44 17.85 -4.82
C HIS A 134 -12.07 19.31 -4.53
N ALA A 135 -10.96 19.74 -5.11
CA ALA A 135 -10.35 21.05 -4.90
C ALA A 135 -10.79 22.05 -5.99
N SER A 136 -12.02 22.55 -5.88
CA SER A 136 -12.62 23.48 -6.86
C SER A 136 -11.85 24.80 -7.03
N TRP A 137 -11.03 25.18 -6.06
CA TRP A 137 -10.17 26.36 -6.15
C TRP A 137 -9.10 26.23 -7.24
N ILE A 138 -8.71 25.01 -7.64
CA ILE A 138 -7.70 24.75 -8.68
C ILE A 138 -8.12 25.38 -10.00
N THR A 139 -9.37 25.16 -10.42
CA THR A 139 -9.90 25.69 -11.69
C THR A 139 -10.19 27.19 -11.62
N SER A 140 -10.27 27.76 -10.41
CA SER A 140 -10.44 29.21 -10.21
C SER A 140 -9.13 29.98 -10.44
N GLN A 141 -7.97 29.30 -10.51
CA GLN A 141 -6.68 29.91 -10.75
C GLN A 141 -6.24 29.71 -12.21
N PRO A 142 -6.05 30.78 -13.00
CA PRO A 142 -5.68 30.67 -14.42
C PRO A 142 -4.41 29.83 -14.68
N ASN A 143 -3.43 29.91 -13.78
CA ASN A 143 -2.17 29.16 -13.89
C ASN A 143 -2.36 27.64 -13.73
N PHE A 144 -3.47 27.20 -13.14
CA PHE A 144 -3.79 25.81 -12.86
C PHE A 144 -4.99 25.28 -13.65
N ALA A 145 -5.54 26.06 -14.58
CA ALA A 145 -6.73 25.67 -15.36
C ALA A 145 -6.58 24.35 -16.15
N THR A 146 -5.36 23.88 -16.39
CA THR A 146 -5.07 22.59 -17.04
C THR A 146 -5.08 21.39 -16.11
N PHE A 147 -5.15 21.59 -14.79
CA PHE A 147 -5.22 20.51 -13.81
C PHE A 147 -6.67 20.13 -13.52
N GLN A 148 -6.90 18.87 -13.23
CA GLN A 148 -8.15 18.38 -12.67
C GLN A 148 -8.31 18.96 -11.25
N PRO A 149 -9.54 19.30 -10.81
CA PRO A 149 -9.82 19.80 -9.46
C PRO A 149 -9.73 18.67 -8.41
N ILE A 150 -8.64 17.92 -8.41
CA ILE A 150 -8.38 16.78 -7.53
C ILE A 150 -7.07 17.06 -6.81
N MET A 151 -7.09 16.95 -5.48
CA MET A 151 -5.90 17.10 -4.66
C MET A 151 -5.73 15.87 -3.76
N LEU A 152 -4.53 15.29 -3.73
CA LEU A 152 -4.16 14.32 -2.70
C LEU A 152 -3.78 15.09 -1.43
N VAL A 153 -4.56 14.91 -0.37
CA VAL A 153 -4.44 15.64 0.89
C VAL A 153 -3.90 14.80 2.04
N ASP A 154 -3.95 13.47 1.91
CA ASP A 154 -3.36 12.54 2.87
C ASP A 154 -2.98 11.24 2.15
N PHE A 155 -1.98 10.55 2.70
CA PHE A 155 -1.43 9.34 2.12
C PHE A 155 -0.87 8.40 3.20
N GLU A 156 -1.36 7.16 3.21
CA GLU A 156 -0.86 6.07 4.04
C GLU A 156 -0.28 5.00 3.12
N PRO A 157 1.05 4.94 2.96
CA PRO A 157 1.65 3.95 2.08
C PRO A 157 1.70 2.56 2.73
N PHE A 158 1.62 1.50 1.91
CA PHE A 158 1.63 0.11 2.39
C PHE A 158 3.03 -0.45 2.66
N GLN A 159 4.07 0.17 2.10
CA GLN A 159 5.44 -0.28 2.33
C GLN A 159 5.88 0.07 3.76
N VAL A 160 6.74 -0.77 4.35
CA VAL A 160 7.44 -0.46 5.60
C VAL A 160 8.51 0.59 5.28
N TYR A 161 8.24 1.87 5.52
CA TYR A 161 9.22 2.95 5.27
C TYR A 161 10.34 2.97 6.30
N ASN A 162 10.06 2.50 7.52
CA ASN A 162 11.02 2.45 8.62
C ASN A 162 11.22 1.00 9.05
N LEU A 163 12.16 0.31 8.40
CA LEU A 163 12.62 -0.99 8.84
C LEU A 163 13.67 -0.79 9.94
N ASP A 164 13.37 -1.23 11.17
CA ASP A 164 14.36 -1.23 12.24
C ASP A 164 15.33 -2.40 12.04
N LEU A 165 16.39 -2.13 11.27
CA LEU A 165 17.40 -3.14 10.97
C LEU A 165 18.05 -3.71 12.24
N LYS A 166 18.18 -2.92 13.31
CA LYS A 166 18.77 -3.40 14.57
C LYS A 166 17.90 -4.45 15.21
N ALA A 167 16.58 -4.22 15.27
CA ALA A 167 15.63 -5.20 15.79
C ALA A 167 15.71 -6.54 15.02
N PHE A 168 15.83 -6.51 13.69
CA PHE A 168 15.99 -7.72 12.88
C PHE A 168 17.33 -8.45 13.13
N ILE A 169 18.42 -7.70 13.33
CA ILE A 169 19.73 -8.26 13.67
C ILE A 169 19.68 -8.93 15.05
N GLU A 170 19.04 -8.30 16.04
CA GLU A 170 18.90 -8.88 17.37
C GLU A 170 17.99 -10.12 17.37
N ALA A 171 16.91 -10.08 16.58
CA ALA A 171 15.98 -11.19 16.41
C ALA A 171 16.65 -12.47 15.89
N ARG A 172 17.75 -12.36 15.12
CA ARG A 172 18.54 -13.50 14.64
C ARG A 172 18.96 -14.45 15.77
N ASN A 173 19.25 -13.92 16.95
CA ASN A 173 19.76 -14.70 18.07
C ASN A 173 18.75 -15.72 18.61
N TYR A 174 17.46 -15.53 18.33
CA TYR A 174 16.43 -16.48 18.73
C TYR A 174 16.39 -17.73 17.84
N PHE A 175 16.95 -17.69 16.63
CA PHE A 175 16.85 -18.78 15.65
C PHE A 175 18.13 -19.59 15.51
N THR A 176 17.99 -20.89 15.24
CA THR A 176 19.12 -21.68 14.75
C THR A 176 19.52 -21.23 13.35
N LYS A 177 20.67 -21.69 12.86
CA LYS A 177 21.10 -21.39 11.49
C LYS A 177 20.08 -21.88 10.46
N ASP A 178 19.56 -23.09 10.64
CA ASP A 178 18.66 -23.75 9.70
C ASP A 178 17.30 -23.05 9.69
N GLU A 179 16.75 -22.76 10.87
CA GLU A 179 15.51 -21.98 11.02
C GLU A 179 15.62 -20.59 10.38
N TRP A 180 16.78 -19.93 10.55
CA TRP A 180 16.99 -18.60 9.99
C TRP A 180 17.07 -18.63 8.46
N VAL A 181 17.73 -19.63 7.88
CA VAL A 181 17.79 -19.80 6.43
C VAL A 181 16.40 -20.07 5.87
N ASP A 182 15.64 -20.97 6.49
CA ASP A 182 14.26 -21.25 6.11
C ASP A 182 13.39 -19.99 6.20
N LEU A 183 13.52 -19.21 7.26
CA LEU A 183 12.82 -17.94 7.41
C LEU A 183 13.16 -16.94 6.29
N LEU A 184 14.44 -16.79 5.93
CA LEU A 184 14.86 -15.89 4.85
C LEU A 184 14.31 -16.33 3.49
N ILE A 185 14.33 -17.62 3.18
CA ILE A 185 13.77 -18.16 1.94
C ILE A 185 12.24 -17.94 1.92
N ARG A 186 11.56 -18.19 3.05
CA ARG A 186 10.12 -17.94 3.19
C ARG A 186 9.78 -16.46 3.08
N SER A 187 10.61 -15.55 3.58
CA SER A 187 10.33 -14.11 3.57
C SER A 187 10.30 -13.53 2.15
N VAL A 188 11.09 -14.06 1.23
CA VAL A 188 11.03 -13.73 -0.21
C VAL A 188 9.94 -14.50 -0.98
N GLY A 189 9.18 -15.36 -0.29
CA GLY A 189 8.01 -16.06 -0.85
C GLY A 189 8.32 -17.42 -1.47
N LEU A 190 9.46 -18.02 -1.13
CA LEU A 190 9.89 -19.33 -1.64
C LEU A 190 9.65 -20.44 -0.60
N ASN A 191 9.64 -21.70 -1.06
CA ASN A 191 9.54 -22.87 -0.20
C ASN A 191 10.93 -23.46 0.08
N PRO A 192 11.46 -23.40 1.32
CA PRO A 192 12.81 -23.92 1.63
C PRO A 192 13.01 -25.38 1.26
N ALA A 193 11.98 -26.22 1.42
CA ALA A 193 12.06 -27.65 1.09
C ALA A 193 12.25 -27.94 -0.42
N ALA A 194 12.10 -26.93 -1.29
CA ALA A 194 12.37 -27.06 -2.72
C ALA A 194 13.86 -26.88 -3.07
N TYR A 195 14.72 -26.53 -2.11
CA TYR A 195 16.13 -26.21 -2.32
C TYR A 195 17.04 -27.13 -1.50
N SER A 196 18.23 -27.41 -2.04
CA SER A 196 19.33 -27.98 -1.27
C SER A 196 20.15 -26.88 -0.60
N TRP A 197 20.95 -27.22 0.41
CA TRP A 197 21.86 -26.29 1.11
C TRP A 197 22.86 -25.52 0.23
N ARG A 198 23.10 -25.99 -1.00
CA ARG A 198 24.02 -25.37 -1.94
C ARG A 198 23.34 -24.34 -2.86
N GLN A 199 22.03 -24.46 -3.06
CA GLN A 199 21.22 -23.58 -3.90
C GLN A 199 20.73 -22.38 -3.09
#